data_AF-A0A2S6XCH5-F1
#
_entry.id   AF-A0A2S6XCH5-F1
#
_cell.length_a   1.000
_cell.length_b   1.000
_cell.length_c   1.000
_cell.angle_alpha   90.00
_cell.angle_beta   90.00
_cell.angle_gamma   90.00
#
_symmetry.space_group_name_H-M   'P 1'
#
loop_
_entity.id
_entity.type
_entity.pdbx_description
1 polymer ?
#
loop_
_entity_poly.entity_id
_entity_poly.type
_entity_poly.pdbx_seq_one_letter_code
_entity_poly.pdbx_strand_id
1 'polypeptide(L)'
;MGGGWSVCSPACTTPGCGLRKRVAVALPDCVLPPEGWGRVTLHRTLPQAGTKWTDTGRAHDERGLKNRPPDDTRVVPLPPELVALWRESVDTFGTADDGRLFFNERGGIVASGTYGRVWHEARELALPPELVDSPLAGRPYDLRHSALSTWLNAGVDPTEVAECAGNSVEVLLTRYAKCLYGRQAIANQHIEALLDQYE
;
A
#
# COMPACT_ATOMS: atom_id res chain seq x y z
N MET A 1 -35.26 -19.07 -3.79
CA MET A 1 -33.96 -19.73 -3.52
C MET A 1 -32.89 -18.69 -3.82
N GLY A 2 -32.50 -17.96 -2.79
CA GLY A 2 -31.55 -16.84 -2.89
C GLY A 2 -30.13 -17.32 -2.63
N GLY A 3 -29.24 -17.04 -3.57
CA GLY A 3 -27.80 -17.01 -3.34
C GLY A 3 -27.36 -15.55 -3.43
N GLY A 4 -27.29 -14.88 -2.28
CA GLY A 4 -26.77 -13.52 -2.17
C GLY A 4 -25.25 -13.58 -2.18
N TRP A 5 -24.65 -13.10 -3.26
CA TRP A 5 -23.21 -12.94 -3.41
C TRP A 5 -22.79 -11.64 -2.72
N SER A 6 -22.24 -11.72 -1.50
CA SER A 6 -21.57 -10.57 -0.87
C SER A 6 -20.12 -10.52 -1.35
N VAL A 7 -19.86 -9.58 -2.24
CA VAL A 7 -18.57 -9.36 -2.88
C VAL A 7 -17.64 -8.66 -1.89
N CYS A 8 -16.52 -9.29 -1.51
CA CYS A 8 -15.44 -8.64 -0.76
C CYS A 8 -14.86 -7.48 -1.56
N SER A 9 -14.95 -6.26 -1.01
CA SER A 9 -14.48 -5.01 -1.62
C SER A 9 -13.06 -5.10 -2.23
N PRO A 10 -12.87 -4.79 -3.52
CA PRO A 10 -11.57 -4.87 -4.21
C PRO A 10 -10.64 -3.66 -3.98
N ALA A 11 -10.95 -2.77 -3.03
CA ALA A 11 -10.28 -1.48 -2.80
C ALA A 11 -8.79 -1.56 -2.36
N CYS A 12 -8.21 -2.75 -2.22
CA CYS A 12 -6.79 -2.96 -1.91
C CYS A 12 -5.85 -2.98 -3.14
N THR A 13 -6.38 -2.81 -4.36
CA THR A 13 -5.74 -3.32 -5.60
C THR A 13 -5.20 -2.25 -6.55
N THR A 14 -5.27 -0.96 -6.21
CA THR A 14 -4.81 0.11 -7.11
C THR A 14 -3.28 0.28 -7.09
N PRO A 15 -2.59 0.34 -8.24
CA PRO A 15 -1.18 0.73 -8.32
C PRO A 15 -1.02 2.16 -7.79
N GLY A 16 -0.28 2.34 -6.70
CA GLY A 16 0.01 3.66 -6.14
C GLY A 16 0.09 3.73 -4.63
N CYS A 17 -0.45 2.75 -3.90
CA CYS A 17 -0.56 2.87 -2.45
C CYS A 17 0.74 2.56 -1.68
N GLY A 18 1.69 1.82 -2.26
CA GLY A 18 2.99 1.54 -1.62
C GLY A 18 2.92 0.80 -0.27
N LEU A 19 1.76 0.38 0.23
CA LEU A 19 1.58 -0.19 1.57
C LEU A 19 2.21 -1.59 1.72
N ARG A 20 2.64 -1.92 2.95
CA ARG A 20 2.97 -3.31 3.33
C ARG A 20 1.69 -4.05 3.67
N LYS A 21 1.61 -5.36 3.34
CA LYS A 21 0.50 -6.30 3.63
C LYS A 21 0.06 -6.43 5.10
N ARG A 22 0.65 -5.69 6.03
CA ARG A 22 0.44 -5.89 7.48
C ARG A 22 -0.08 -4.66 8.20
N VAL A 23 -0.29 -3.53 7.52
CA VAL A 23 -0.81 -2.32 8.17
C VAL A 23 -2.33 -2.37 8.18
N ALA A 24 -2.90 -2.49 9.37
CA ALA A 24 -4.31 -2.22 9.55
C ALA A 24 -4.52 -0.71 9.37
N VAL A 25 -5.38 -0.35 8.42
CA VAL A 25 -5.79 1.04 8.19
C VAL A 25 -7.16 1.23 8.84
N ALA A 26 -7.29 2.26 9.66
CA ALA A 26 -8.54 2.64 10.27
C ALA A 26 -9.02 3.98 9.69
N LEU A 27 -10.34 4.14 9.59
CA LEU A 27 -10.95 5.37 9.07
C LEU A 27 -10.50 6.65 9.82
N PRO A 28 -10.34 6.64 11.16
CA PRO A 28 -9.84 7.82 11.89
C PRO A 28 -8.42 8.24 11.50
N ASP A 29 -7.61 7.32 10.97
CA ASP A 29 -6.26 7.61 10.49
C ASP A 29 -6.24 8.13 9.04
N CYS A 30 -7.40 8.23 8.40
CA CYS A 30 -7.54 8.61 7.00
C CYS A 30 -8.16 10.01 6.85
N VAL A 31 -7.60 10.79 5.92
CA VAL A 31 -8.26 11.98 5.39
C VAL A 31 -8.71 11.65 3.97
N LEU A 32 -10.02 11.47 3.80
CA LEU A 32 -10.66 11.06 2.54
C LEU A 32 -11.60 12.18 2.04
N PRO A 33 -11.06 13.26 1.45
CA PRO A 33 -11.90 14.34 0.94
C PRO A 33 -12.83 13.84 -0.18
N PRO A 34 -13.95 14.52 -0.45
CA PRO A 34 -14.86 14.14 -1.54
C PRO A 34 -14.19 14.20 -2.92
N GLU A 35 -13.22 15.11 -3.09
CA GLU A 35 -12.44 15.27 -4.31
C GLU A 35 -10.97 15.58 -3.96
N GLY A 36 -10.06 15.17 -4.85
CA GLY A 36 -8.64 15.46 -4.71
C GLY A 36 -7.87 14.50 -3.81
N TRP A 37 -6.68 14.94 -3.37
CA TRP A 37 -5.72 14.10 -2.66
C TRP A 37 -6.11 13.90 -1.21
N GLY A 38 -6.02 12.65 -0.76
CA GLY A 38 -6.16 12.25 0.63
C GLY A 38 -4.82 11.91 1.26
N ARG A 39 -4.87 11.43 2.49
CA ARG A 39 -3.72 10.85 3.17
C ARG A 39 -4.14 9.79 4.18
N VAL A 40 -3.23 8.87 4.47
CA VAL A 40 -3.37 7.92 5.57
C VAL A 40 -2.17 8.03 6.50
N THR A 41 -2.43 8.09 7.80
CA THR A 41 -1.40 8.01 8.84
C THR A 41 -1.21 6.55 9.21
N LEU A 42 -0.01 6.04 9.00
CA LEU A 42 0.31 4.65 9.27
C LEU A 42 1.16 4.56 10.53
N HIS A 43 0.57 3.98 11.56
CA HIS A 43 1.27 3.57 12.77
C HIS A 43 2.11 2.32 12.51
N ARG A 44 3.17 2.10 13.31
CA ARG A 44 3.96 0.86 13.20
C ARG A 44 3.07 -0.34 13.51
N THR A 45 3.09 -1.31 12.61
CA THR A 45 2.41 -2.60 12.80
C THR A 45 3.05 -3.40 13.90
N LEU A 46 2.29 -3.69 14.96
CA LEU A 46 2.59 -4.80 15.86
C LEU A 46 2.65 -6.09 15.01
N PRO A 47 3.76 -6.86 15.04
CA PRO A 47 3.81 -8.12 14.33
C PRO A 47 2.83 -9.10 14.99
N GLN A 48 1.68 -9.37 14.36
CA GLN A 48 1.09 -10.69 14.51
C GLN A 48 1.94 -11.67 13.68
N ALA A 49 2.92 -12.26 14.36
CA ALA A 49 3.60 -13.44 13.86
C ALA A 49 2.58 -14.59 13.88
N GLY A 50 2.11 -15.00 12.71
CA GLY A 50 1.48 -16.31 12.56
C GLY A 50 2.50 -17.37 12.98
N THR A 51 2.05 -18.32 13.80
CA THR A 51 2.79 -19.41 14.46
C THR A 51 3.46 -20.42 13.51
N LYS A 52 3.83 -20.02 12.28
CA LYS A 52 4.51 -20.88 11.31
C LYS A 52 5.97 -20.51 11.00
N TRP A 53 6.55 -19.54 11.73
CA TRP A 53 7.96 -19.17 11.57
C TRP A 53 8.62 -18.70 12.89
N THR A 54 8.64 -19.55 13.92
CA THR A 54 9.56 -19.43 15.07
C THR A 54 9.99 -20.82 15.58
N ASP A 55 11.30 -21.08 15.65
CA ASP A 55 11.91 -22.35 16.09
C ASP A 55 11.99 -22.49 17.63
N THR A 56 11.19 -21.75 18.41
CA THR A 56 11.37 -21.68 19.87
C THR A 56 10.12 -21.90 20.70
N GLY A 57 8.98 -22.28 20.11
CA GLY A 57 7.85 -22.85 20.85
C GLY A 57 7.25 -21.97 21.97
N ARG A 58 7.52 -20.66 21.98
CA ARG A 58 6.87 -19.67 22.87
C ARG A 58 6.16 -18.61 22.03
N ALA A 59 4.97 -18.21 22.49
CA ALA A 59 3.99 -17.42 21.74
C ALA A 59 4.37 -15.93 21.53
N HIS A 60 5.48 -15.46 22.09
CA HIS A 60 5.98 -14.11 21.85
C HIS A 60 7.51 -14.15 21.89
N ASP A 61 8.13 -13.78 20.77
CA ASP A 61 9.53 -13.38 20.76
C ASP A 61 9.55 -11.85 20.67
N GLU A 62 9.90 -11.20 21.78
CA GLU A 62 10.24 -9.77 21.85
C GLU A 62 11.57 -9.49 21.13
N ARG A 63 11.67 -9.91 19.87
CA ARG A 63 12.76 -9.48 19.00
C ARG A 63 12.26 -8.38 18.10
N GLY A 64 12.19 -7.19 18.71
CA GLY A 64 12.05 -5.94 18.01
C GLY A 64 13.06 -5.85 16.87
N LEU A 65 12.57 -5.71 15.64
CA LEU A 65 13.41 -5.35 14.52
C LEU A 65 13.91 -3.91 14.77
N LYS A 66 15.21 -3.84 15.09
CA LYS A 66 16.12 -2.69 15.29
C LYS A 66 15.49 -1.27 15.14
N ASN A 67 15.57 -0.52 16.25
CA ASN A 67 15.63 0.93 16.37
C ASN A 67 14.63 1.78 15.55
N ARG A 68 13.40 1.89 16.05
CA ARG A 68 12.61 3.11 15.84
C ARG A 68 11.68 3.35 17.03
N PRO A 69 11.53 4.59 17.52
CA PRO A 69 10.64 4.88 18.64
C PRO A 69 9.21 4.40 18.36
N PRO A 70 8.46 4.01 19.41
CA PRO A 70 7.11 3.47 19.29
C PRO A 70 6.10 4.43 18.63
N ASP A 71 6.36 5.74 18.67
CA ASP A 71 5.55 6.79 18.05
C ASP A 71 5.90 7.10 16.58
N ASP A 72 6.67 6.23 15.92
CA ASP A 72 7.03 6.45 14.52
C ASP A 72 5.82 6.22 13.60
N THR A 73 5.11 7.31 13.33
CA THR A 73 4.04 7.39 12.34
C THR A 73 4.60 7.88 11.01
N ARG A 74 4.06 7.39 9.90
CA ARG A 74 4.34 7.95 8.57
C ARG A 74 3.05 8.31 7.88
N VAL A 75 3.04 9.46 7.21
CA VAL A 75 1.93 9.90 6.38
C VAL A 75 2.17 9.39 4.96
N VAL A 76 1.16 8.77 4.36
CA VAL A 76 1.20 8.31 2.97
C VAL A 76 0.14 9.06 2.19
N PRO A 77 0.50 9.77 1.10
CA PRO A 77 -0.48 10.43 0.26
C PRO A 77 -1.34 9.40 -0.47
N LEU A 78 -2.64 9.70 -0.57
CA LEU A 78 -3.62 8.88 -1.31
C LEU A 78 -4.01 9.64 -2.58
N PRO A 79 -3.73 9.10 -3.77
CA PRO A 79 -4.21 9.67 -5.03
C PRO A 79 -5.74 9.76 -5.05
N PRO A 80 -6.32 10.72 -5.79
CA PRO A 80 -7.77 10.94 -5.84
C PRO A 80 -8.58 9.69 -6.17
N GLU A 81 -8.09 8.85 -7.09
CA GLU A 81 -8.74 7.60 -7.48
C GLU A 81 -8.81 6.61 -6.32
N LEU A 82 -7.75 6.54 -5.50
CA LEU A 82 -7.72 5.68 -4.34
C LEU A 82 -8.61 6.21 -3.21
N VAL A 83 -8.68 7.53 -3.05
CA VAL A 83 -9.62 8.17 -2.13
C VAL A 83 -11.06 7.82 -2.49
N ALA A 84 -11.43 7.94 -3.77
CA ALA A 84 -12.76 7.59 -4.26
C ALA A 84 -13.11 6.12 -3.97
N LEU A 85 -12.19 5.19 -4.27
CA LEU A 85 -12.39 3.76 -4.01
C LEU A 85 -12.56 3.45 -2.52
N TRP A 86 -11.80 4.11 -1.65
CA TRP A 86 -11.92 3.89 -0.21
C TRP A 86 -13.20 4.47 0.35
N ARG A 87 -13.64 5.63 -0.14
CA ARG A 87 -14.93 6.22 0.21
C ARG A 87 -16.08 5.32 -0.22
N GLU A 88 -16.08 4.85 -1.46
CA GLU A 88 -17.09 3.91 -1.97
C GLU A 88 -17.13 2.62 -1.13
N SER A 89 -15.96 2.09 -0.76
CA SER A 89 -15.89 0.91 0.11
C SER A 89 -16.48 1.18 1.50
N VAL A 90 -16.22 2.35 2.10
CA VAL A 90 -16.79 2.72 3.39
C VAL A 90 -18.30 2.89 3.29
N ASP A 91 -18.78 3.56 2.24
CA ASP A 91 -20.22 3.76 2.02
C ASP A 91 -20.96 2.44 1.76
N THR A 92 -20.32 1.49 1.09
CA THR A 92 -20.91 0.20 0.72
C THR A 92 -20.86 -0.83 1.86
N PHE A 93 -19.71 -0.94 2.55
CA PHE A 93 -19.45 -2.02 3.51
C PHE A 93 -19.36 -1.54 4.96
N GLY A 94 -19.28 -0.24 5.19
CA GLY A 94 -19.00 0.33 6.51
C GLY A 94 -17.57 0.07 6.97
N THR A 95 -17.37 0.07 8.28
CA THR A 95 -16.12 -0.26 8.96
C THR A 95 -16.36 -1.34 10.00
N ALA A 96 -15.30 -2.01 10.46
CA ALA A 96 -15.38 -2.79 11.69
C ALA A 96 -15.72 -1.88 12.89
N ASP A 97 -16.14 -2.50 14.01
CA ASP A 97 -16.49 -1.79 15.26
C ASP A 97 -15.34 -0.91 15.78
N ASP A 98 -14.09 -1.29 15.48
CA ASP A 98 -12.88 -0.57 15.84
C ASP A 98 -12.40 0.42 14.76
N GLY A 99 -13.21 0.65 13.72
CA GLY A 99 -12.94 1.60 12.64
C GLY A 99 -12.02 1.07 11.53
N ARG A 100 -11.58 -0.20 11.56
CA ARG A 100 -10.77 -0.77 10.47
C ARG A 100 -11.53 -0.78 9.14
N LEU A 101 -10.84 -0.36 8.08
CA LEU A 101 -11.37 -0.37 6.71
C LEU A 101 -11.42 -1.78 6.09
N PHE A 102 -10.46 -2.65 6.48
CA PHE A 102 -10.35 -4.00 5.95
C PHE A 102 -10.60 -5.03 7.04
N PHE A 103 -11.74 -5.69 6.96
CA PHE A 103 -12.22 -6.67 7.94
C PHE A 103 -12.95 -7.82 7.24
N ASN A 104 -13.08 -8.94 7.93
CA ASN A 104 -13.86 -10.07 7.43
C ASN A 104 -15.35 -9.92 7.81
N GLU A 105 -16.22 -10.78 7.28
CA GLU A 105 -17.68 -10.74 7.53
C GLU A 105 -18.08 -10.81 9.02
N ARG A 106 -17.17 -11.25 9.90
CA ARG A 106 -17.37 -11.30 11.36
C ARG A 106 -16.76 -10.10 12.09
N GLY A 107 -16.35 -9.04 11.39
CA GLY A 107 -15.64 -7.88 11.95
C GLY A 107 -14.17 -8.14 12.32
N GLY A 108 -13.67 -9.36 12.08
CA GLY A 108 -12.31 -9.77 12.45
C GLY A 108 -11.25 -9.37 11.42
N ILE A 109 -10.00 -9.75 11.69
CA ILE A 109 -8.89 -9.55 10.75
C ILE A 109 -9.07 -10.45 9.53
N VAL A 110 -8.79 -9.92 8.33
CA VAL A 110 -8.76 -10.70 7.10
C VAL A 110 -7.58 -11.67 7.15
N ALA A 111 -7.85 -12.97 7.02
CA ALA A 111 -6.81 -13.99 7.04
C ALA A 111 -5.85 -13.84 5.85
N SER A 112 -4.57 -14.15 6.06
CA SER A 112 -3.53 -14.03 5.03
C SER A 112 -3.82 -14.84 3.76
N GLY A 113 -4.41 -16.03 3.90
CA GLY A 113 -4.84 -16.86 2.78
C GLY A 113 -5.97 -16.22 1.95
N THR A 114 -6.87 -15.48 2.62
CA THR A 114 -7.96 -14.76 1.96
C THR A 114 -7.43 -13.67 1.03
N TYR A 115 -6.41 -12.92 1.45
CA TYR A 115 -5.76 -11.93 0.58
C TYR A 115 -5.18 -12.55 -0.68
N GLY A 116 -4.56 -13.73 -0.59
CA GLY A 116 -3.99 -14.41 -1.76
C GLY A 116 -5.06 -14.86 -2.75
N ARG A 117 -6.17 -15.41 -2.23
CA ARG A 117 -7.31 -15.86 -3.06
C ARG A 117 -8.00 -14.70 -3.76
N VAL A 118 -8.42 -13.69 -3.00
CA VAL A 118 -9.08 -12.48 -3.54
C VAL A 118 -8.19 -11.78 -4.56
N TRP A 119 -6.88 -11.75 -4.32
CA TRP A 119 -5.93 -11.20 -5.29
C TRP A 119 -5.90 -11.95 -6.61
N HIS A 120 -5.92 -13.28 -6.57
CA HIS A 120 -5.93 -14.10 -7.78
C HIS A 120 -7.22 -13.89 -8.58
N GLU A 121 -8.37 -13.95 -7.90
CA GLU A 121 -9.68 -13.66 -8.50
C GLU A 121 -9.71 -12.24 -9.11
N ALA A 122 -9.17 -11.23 -8.43
CA ALA A 122 -9.08 -9.87 -8.95
C ALA A 122 -8.21 -9.76 -10.21
N ARG A 123 -7.11 -10.54 -10.31
CA ARG A 123 -6.28 -10.57 -11.52
C ARG A 123 -7.04 -11.14 -12.71
N GLU A 124 -7.80 -12.22 -12.52
CA GLU A 124 -8.61 -12.83 -13.58
C GLU A 124 -9.70 -11.90 -14.11
N LEU A 125 -10.23 -11.02 -13.25
CA LEU A 125 -11.23 -10.02 -13.63
C LEU A 125 -10.62 -8.78 -14.29
N ALA A 126 -9.41 -8.37 -13.89
CA ALA A 126 -8.81 -7.12 -14.33
C ALA A 126 -7.86 -7.25 -15.53
N LEU A 127 -7.33 -8.45 -15.80
CA LEU A 127 -6.29 -8.68 -16.81
C LEU A 127 -6.78 -9.63 -17.93
N PRO A 128 -6.34 -9.41 -19.19
CA PRO A 128 -6.46 -10.40 -20.24
C PRO A 128 -5.82 -11.75 -19.86
N PRO A 129 -6.32 -12.89 -20.35
CA PRO A 129 -5.83 -14.23 -19.98
C PRO A 129 -4.30 -14.38 -20.12
N GLU A 130 -3.71 -13.88 -21.21
CA GLU A 130 -2.26 -13.91 -21.44
C GLU A 130 -1.45 -13.15 -20.37
N LEU A 131 -2.02 -12.11 -19.76
CA LEU A 131 -1.39 -11.36 -18.68
C LEU A 131 -1.62 -11.99 -17.31
N VAL A 132 -2.73 -12.72 -17.12
CA VAL A 132 -2.98 -13.52 -15.90
C VAL A 132 -1.92 -14.61 -15.75
N ASP A 133 -1.57 -15.28 -16.85
CA ASP A 133 -0.55 -16.34 -16.91
C ASP A 133 0.88 -15.79 -16.79
N SER A 134 1.06 -14.48 -17.00
CA SER A 134 2.35 -13.83 -16.85
C SER A 134 2.71 -13.57 -15.37
N PRO A 135 3.99 -13.28 -15.06
CA PRO A 135 4.40 -12.83 -13.73
C PRO A 135 3.81 -11.48 -13.29
N LEU A 136 3.12 -10.75 -14.19
CA LEU A 136 2.59 -9.41 -13.93
C LEU A 136 1.63 -9.44 -12.74
N ALA A 137 1.93 -8.62 -11.72
CA ALA A 137 1.11 -8.49 -10.53
C ALA A 137 0.83 -9.85 -9.84
N GLY A 138 1.72 -10.84 -9.97
CA GLY A 138 1.51 -12.20 -9.46
C GLY A 138 1.34 -12.28 -7.94
N ARG A 139 1.81 -11.28 -7.20
CA ARG A 139 1.65 -11.16 -5.75
C ARG A 139 1.12 -9.77 -5.39
N PRO A 140 0.32 -9.63 -4.32
CA PRO A 140 -0.08 -8.29 -3.84
C PRO A 140 1.12 -7.41 -3.42
N TYR A 141 2.28 -8.03 -3.14
CA TYR A 141 3.50 -7.27 -2.82
C TYR A 141 4.08 -6.55 -4.05
N ASP A 142 3.73 -6.99 -5.25
CA ASP A 142 4.19 -6.39 -6.50
C ASP A 142 3.57 -5.01 -6.70
N LEU A 143 2.36 -4.75 -6.18
CA LEU A 143 1.77 -3.40 -6.16
C LEU A 143 2.63 -2.39 -5.41
N ARG A 144 3.24 -2.81 -4.30
CA ARG A 144 4.18 -1.96 -3.56
C ARG A 144 5.42 -1.67 -4.39
N HIS A 145 5.91 -2.65 -5.13
CA HIS A 145 7.03 -2.44 -6.05
C HIS A 145 6.67 -1.44 -7.14
N SER A 146 5.54 -1.64 -7.81
CA SER A 146 5.04 -0.75 -8.87
C SER A 146 4.85 0.67 -8.36
N ALA A 147 4.18 0.86 -7.21
CA ALA A 147 3.97 2.19 -6.64
C ALA A 147 5.28 2.93 -6.37
N LEU A 148 6.24 2.28 -5.70
CA LEU A 148 7.53 2.90 -5.38
C LEU A 148 8.35 3.22 -6.62
N SER A 149 8.36 2.33 -7.63
CA SER A 149 9.02 2.63 -8.90
C SER A 149 8.33 3.76 -9.64
N THR A 150 7.00 3.85 -9.60
CA THR A 150 6.25 4.94 -10.26
C THR A 150 6.55 6.28 -9.62
N TRP A 151 6.53 6.40 -8.29
CA TRP A 151 6.88 7.65 -7.61
C TRP A 151 8.32 8.09 -7.90
N LEU A 152 9.24 7.13 -7.81
CA LEU A 152 10.63 7.34 -8.19
C LEU A 152 10.83 7.62 -9.67
N ASN A 153 9.88 7.31 -10.55
CA ASN A 153 9.92 7.67 -11.97
C ASN A 153 9.23 9.02 -12.25
N ALA A 154 8.25 9.40 -11.44
CA ALA A 154 7.46 10.63 -11.60
C ALA A 154 8.19 11.90 -11.15
N GLY A 155 9.02 11.84 -10.12
CA GLY A 155 9.88 12.99 -9.75
C GLY A 155 10.21 13.02 -8.28
N VAL A 156 9.43 12.27 -7.50
CA VAL A 156 9.36 12.36 -6.05
C VAL A 156 10.73 12.11 -5.42
N ASP A 157 11.06 12.93 -4.43
CA ASP A 157 12.33 12.84 -3.72
C ASP A 157 12.50 11.44 -3.09
N PRO A 158 13.65 10.78 -3.26
CA PRO A 158 13.89 9.46 -2.67
C PRO A 158 13.70 9.40 -1.15
N THR A 159 13.91 10.51 -0.44
CA THR A 159 13.68 10.64 1.00
C THR A 159 12.19 10.54 1.32
N GLU A 160 11.36 11.29 0.62
CA GLU A 160 9.89 11.27 0.78
C GLU A 160 9.33 9.89 0.44
N VAL A 161 9.80 9.28 -0.67
CA VAL A 161 9.41 7.91 -1.04
C VAL A 161 9.83 6.91 0.02
N ALA A 162 11.03 7.03 0.59
CA ALA A 162 11.53 6.14 1.64
C ALA A 162 10.71 6.26 2.93
N GLU A 163 10.38 7.49 3.33
CA GLU A 163 9.54 7.78 4.48
C GLU A 163 8.14 7.19 4.33
N CYS A 164 7.46 7.45 3.21
CA CYS A 164 6.14 6.87 2.90
C CYS A 164 6.19 5.33 2.87
N ALA A 165 7.26 4.78 2.29
CA ALA A 165 7.45 3.33 2.25
C ALA A 165 7.74 2.73 3.64
N GLY A 166 8.28 3.49 4.57
CA GLY A 166 8.85 2.96 5.82
C GLY A 166 10.13 2.14 5.56
N ASN A 167 11.01 2.64 4.69
CA ASN A 167 12.32 2.09 4.39
C ASN A 167 13.40 3.15 4.66
N SER A 168 14.68 2.75 4.78
CA SER A 168 15.78 3.73 4.66
C SER A 168 15.98 4.11 3.19
N VAL A 169 16.51 5.32 2.94
CA VAL A 169 16.87 5.81 1.60
C VAL A 169 17.86 4.86 0.93
N GLU A 170 18.85 4.37 1.67
CA GLU A 170 19.84 3.40 1.18
C GLU A 170 19.17 2.11 0.66
N VAL A 171 18.24 1.53 1.42
CA VAL A 171 17.50 0.33 1.01
C VAL A 171 16.62 0.61 -0.20
N LEU A 172 16.02 1.80 -0.27
CA LEU A 172 15.21 2.22 -1.42
C LEU A 172 16.08 2.30 -2.68
N LEU A 173 17.17 3.08 -2.63
CA LEU A 173 18.04 3.30 -3.79
C LEU A 173 18.74 2.02 -4.24
N THR A 174 19.20 1.17 -3.32
CA THR A 174 19.80 -0.14 -3.67
C THR A 174 18.82 -1.00 -4.48
N ARG A 175 17.53 -0.93 -4.17
CA ARG A 175 16.50 -1.76 -4.80
C ARG A 175 15.94 -1.17 -6.09
N TYR A 176 15.89 0.16 -6.20
CA TYR A 176 15.23 0.87 -7.30
C TYR A 176 16.14 1.77 -8.13
N ALA A 177 17.46 1.77 -7.92
CA ALA A 177 18.41 2.55 -8.73
C ALA A 177 18.26 2.31 -10.23
N LYS A 178 17.92 1.07 -10.64
CA LYS A 178 17.66 0.73 -12.05
C LYS A 178 16.45 1.45 -12.64
N CYS A 179 15.47 1.83 -11.83
CA CYS A 179 14.31 2.59 -12.28
C CYS A 179 14.68 4.05 -12.59
N LEU A 180 15.73 4.60 -11.98
CA LEU A 180 16.15 6.00 -12.16
C LEU A 180 16.93 6.25 -13.46
N TYR A 181 17.19 5.21 -14.27
CA TYR A 181 17.92 5.33 -15.53
C TYR A 181 17.07 6.05 -16.60
N GLY A 182 17.64 7.07 -17.26
CA GLY A 182 16.95 7.84 -18.32
C GLY A 182 16.21 9.10 -17.85
N ARG A 183 16.37 9.51 -16.58
CA ARG A 183 15.69 10.66 -15.98
C ARG A 183 16.21 12.04 -16.35
N GLN A 184 17.26 12.13 -17.16
CA GLN A 184 17.92 13.40 -17.42
C GLN A 184 16.97 14.44 -18.04
N ALA A 185 16.04 14.03 -18.91
CA ALA A 185 15.03 14.92 -19.48
C ALA A 185 14.05 15.48 -18.42
N ILE A 186 13.57 14.63 -17.51
CA ILE A 186 12.67 15.04 -16.41
C ILE A 186 13.41 15.96 -15.44
N ALA A 187 14.66 15.63 -15.11
CA ALA A 187 15.49 16.47 -14.25
C ALA A 187 15.74 17.85 -14.89
N ASN A 188 16.02 17.91 -16.19
CA ASN A 188 16.19 19.17 -16.90
C ASN A 188 14.90 20.00 -16.89
N GLN A 189 13.72 19.40 -17.12
CA GLN A 189 12.43 20.11 -17.04
C GLN A 189 12.18 20.70 -15.66
N HIS A 190 12.54 19.99 -14.59
CA HIS A 190 12.42 20.51 -13.23
C HIS A 190 13.41 21.65 -12.96
N ILE A 191 14.63 21.57 -13.48
CA ILE A 191 15.63 22.63 -13.37
C ILE A 191 15.15 23.87 -14.14
N GLU A 192 14.69 23.71 -15.38
CA GLU A 192 14.11 24.78 -16.20
C GLU A 192 12.94 25.46 -15.48
N ALA A 193 11.95 24.70 -15.01
CA ALA A 193 10.80 25.25 -14.29
C ALA A 193 11.16 25.95 -12.97
N LEU A 194 12.28 25.59 -12.33
CA LEU A 194 12.79 26.29 -11.16
C LEU A 194 13.51 27.57 -11.56
N LEU A 195 14.32 27.54 -12.62
CA LEU A 195 15.01 28.72 -13.14
C LEU A 195 14.02 29.79 -13.63
N ASP A 196 12.94 29.38 -14.29
CA ASP A 196 11.86 30.27 -14.75
C ASP A 196 11.16 31.01 -13.60
N GLN A 197 11.20 30.50 -12.36
CA GLN A 197 10.62 31.19 -11.20
C GLN A 197 11.48 32.37 -10.70
N TYR A 198 12.73 32.48 -11.17
CA TYR A 198 13.66 33.55 -10.82
C TYR A 198 13.73 34.67 -11.86
N GLU A 199 13.03 34.53 -13.00
CA GLU A 199 12.86 35.57 -14.02
C GLU A 199 11.57 36.38 -13.79
#